data_AF-A0A831XFZ1-F1
#
_entry.id   AF-A0A831XFZ1-F1
#
_cell.length_a   1.000
_cell.length_b   1.000
_cell.length_c   1.000
_cell.angle_alpha   90.00
_cell.angle_beta   90.00
_cell.angle_gamma   90.00
#
_symmetry.space_group_name_H-M   'P 1'
#
loop_
_entity.id
_entity.type
_entity.pdbx_description
1 polymer ?
#
loop_
_entity_poly.entity_id
_entity_poly.type
_entity_poly.pdbx_seq_one_letter_code
_entity_poly.pdbx_strand_id
1 'polypeptide(L)'
;MEEKRRPLWSSSTATRVELYCSAHATEDHEKVLTALLNVIPEELRKRYLPAIEITKTVGYHGNPITIYRLVIEGIDANEIFKHVVSSLSEEDKEHISSTLRSRLEGRRLHMRVSKQWAYLGKLRVHEGDDVIKMVFTLGHT
;
A
#
# COMPACT_ATOMS: atom_id res chain seq x y z
N MET A 1 -5.49 28.36 17.49
CA MET A 1 -5.35 27.55 16.27
C MET A 1 -4.05 26.80 16.43
N GLU A 2 -4.13 25.52 16.79
CA GLU A 2 -2.95 24.72 17.08
C GLU A 2 -2.44 24.15 15.77
N GLU A 3 -1.21 24.51 15.40
CA GLU A 3 -0.52 23.98 14.24
C GLU A 3 -0.33 22.47 14.46
N LYS A 4 -1.22 21.65 13.90
CA LYS A 4 -1.16 20.19 13.99
C LYS A 4 0.20 19.77 13.42
N ARG A 5 1.13 19.46 14.32
CA ARG A 5 2.47 18.96 13.96
C ARG A 5 2.31 17.77 13.04
N ARG A 6 2.87 17.86 11.83
CA ARG A 6 2.90 16.71 10.91
C ARG A 6 3.55 15.52 11.63
N PRO A 7 2.97 14.32 11.54
CA PRO A 7 3.47 13.19 12.28
C PRO A 7 4.84 12.76 11.73
N LEU A 8 5.80 12.46 12.62
CA LEU A 8 7.21 12.23 12.27
C LEU A 8 7.43 11.17 11.17
N TRP A 9 6.59 10.13 11.14
CA TRP A 9 6.65 9.07 10.14
C TRP A 9 6.38 9.59 8.72
N SER A 10 5.56 10.64 8.57
CA SER A 10 5.20 11.22 7.26
C SER A 10 6.33 12.01 6.61
N SER A 11 7.40 12.32 7.35
CA SER A 11 8.62 12.98 6.86
C SER A 11 9.80 12.01 6.71
N SER A 12 9.58 10.71 6.95
CA SER A 12 10.60 9.67 6.76
C SER A 12 10.89 9.42 5.28
N THR A 13 12.01 8.73 5.02
CA THR A 13 12.27 8.14 3.70
C THR A 13 11.97 6.65 3.73
N ALA A 14 11.63 6.08 2.58
CA ALA A 14 11.48 4.63 2.42
C ALA A 14 12.58 4.08 1.52
N THR A 15 13.20 2.98 1.93
CA THR A 15 14.25 2.28 1.16
C THR A 15 13.71 1.08 0.39
N ARG A 16 12.53 0.58 0.81
CA ARG A 16 11.84 -0.56 0.22
C ARG A 16 10.34 -0.45 0.47
N VAL A 17 9.55 -0.90 -0.50
CA VAL A 17 8.11 -1.11 -0.35
C VAL A 17 7.74 -2.50 -0.86
N GLU A 18 6.94 -3.22 -0.07
CA GLU A 18 6.26 -4.44 -0.51
C GLU A 18 4.77 -4.16 -0.63
N LEU A 19 4.24 -4.32 -1.83
CA LEU A 19 2.82 -4.23 -2.13
C LEU A 19 2.24 -5.63 -2.28
N TYR A 20 1.08 -5.85 -1.69
CA TYR A 20 0.40 -7.14 -1.70
C TYR A 20 -1.11 -6.94 -1.79
N CYS A 21 -1.77 -7.65 -2.69
CA CYS A 21 -3.23 -7.80 -2.68
C CYS A 21 -3.64 -9.19 -3.20
N SER A 22 -4.88 -9.58 -2.92
CA SER A 22 -5.45 -10.82 -3.43
C SER A 22 -6.78 -10.57 -4.13
N ALA A 23 -7.03 -11.35 -5.18
CA ALA A 23 -8.30 -11.44 -5.89
C ALA A 23 -8.94 -12.80 -5.62
N HIS A 24 -10.17 -12.77 -5.10
CA HIS A 24 -11.02 -13.95 -5.00
C HIS A 24 -11.62 -14.33 -6.37
N ALA A 25 -12.14 -15.55 -6.48
CA ALA A 25 -12.74 -16.08 -7.71
C ALA A 25 -13.85 -15.21 -8.33
N THR A 26 -14.57 -14.45 -7.49
CA THR A 26 -15.68 -13.57 -7.89
C THR A 26 -15.23 -12.15 -8.23
N GLU A 27 -13.96 -11.82 -8.01
CA GLU A 27 -13.42 -10.50 -8.32
C GLU A 27 -12.93 -10.40 -9.75
N ASP A 28 -12.94 -9.17 -10.27
CA ASP A 28 -12.35 -8.83 -11.55
C ASP A 28 -10.84 -8.59 -11.36
N HIS A 29 -10.04 -9.52 -11.85
CA HIS A 29 -8.57 -9.51 -11.74
C HIS A 29 -7.93 -8.26 -12.33
N GLU A 30 -8.49 -7.70 -13.41
CA GLU A 30 -7.95 -6.49 -14.04
C GLU A 30 -8.19 -5.27 -13.15
N LYS A 31 -9.35 -5.20 -12.49
CA LYS A 31 -9.65 -4.13 -11.53
C LYS A 31 -8.77 -4.23 -10.29
N VAL A 32 -8.53 -5.44 -9.79
CA VAL A 32 -7.63 -5.66 -8.63
C VAL A 32 -6.20 -5.26 -8.98
N LEU A 33 -5.72 -5.62 -10.17
CA LEU A 33 -4.39 -5.22 -10.65
C LEU A 33 -4.30 -3.70 -10.83
N THR A 34 -5.35 -3.07 -11.39
CA THR A 34 -5.44 -1.61 -11.53
C THR A 34 -5.39 -0.92 -10.17
N ALA A 35 -6.11 -1.43 -9.18
CA ALA A 35 -6.08 -0.92 -7.81
C ALA A 35 -4.67 -0.99 -7.21
N LEU A 36 -3.96 -2.12 -7.38
CA LEU A 36 -2.58 -2.27 -6.93
C LEU A 36 -1.64 -1.26 -7.58
N LEU A 37 -1.75 -1.06 -8.90
CA LEU A 37 -0.94 -0.09 -9.65
C LEU A 37 -1.23 1.36 -9.26
N ASN A 38 -2.46 1.68 -8.84
CA ASN A 38 -2.82 3.03 -8.40
C ASN A 38 -2.16 3.46 -7.09
N VAL A 39 -1.53 2.54 -6.35
CA VAL A 39 -0.64 2.87 -5.22
C VAL A 39 0.69 3.48 -5.70
N ILE A 40 1.08 3.21 -6.95
CA ILE A 40 2.33 3.63 -7.54
C ILE A 40 2.09 4.93 -8.35
N PRO A 41 3.01 5.91 -8.31
CA PRO A 41 2.98 7.07 -9.20
C PRO A 41 2.83 6.65 -10.67
N GLU A 42 2.05 7.39 -11.45
CA GLU A 42 1.67 7.03 -12.83
C GLU A 42 2.90 6.75 -13.72
N GLU A 43 3.93 7.58 -13.58
CA GLU A 43 5.21 7.50 -14.29
C GLU A 43 5.99 6.21 -14.01
N LEU A 44 5.78 5.57 -12.86
CA LEU A 44 6.46 4.32 -12.47
C LEU A 44 5.63 3.08 -12.78
N ARG A 45 4.32 3.20 -13.06
CA ARG A 45 3.43 2.04 -13.25
C ARG A 45 3.87 1.13 -14.39
N LYS A 46 4.21 1.70 -15.55
CA LYS A 46 4.65 0.92 -16.72
C LYS A 46 5.95 0.16 -16.46
N ARG A 47 6.84 0.74 -15.65
CA ARG A 47 8.12 0.12 -15.28
C ARG A 47 7.92 -1.13 -14.42
N TYR A 48 6.98 -1.07 -13.47
CA TYR A 48 6.80 -2.14 -12.48
C TYR A 48 5.68 -3.13 -12.77
N LEU A 49 4.77 -2.83 -13.70
CA LEU A 49 3.76 -3.77 -14.18
C LEU A 49 4.33 -5.17 -14.51
N PRO A 50 5.42 -5.33 -15.29
CA PRO A 50 5.97 -6.65 -15.58
C PRO A 50 6.68 -7.33 -14.40
N ALA A 51 6.97 -6.59 -13.32
CA ALA A 51 7.63 -7.11 -12.12
C ALA A 51 6.64 -7.62 -11.06
N ILE A 52 5.33 -7.59 -11.34
CA ILE A 52 4.31 -8.09 -10.42
C ILE A 52 4.31 -9.62 -10.44
N GLU A 53 4.64 -10.22 -9.30
CA GLU A 53 4.57 -11.65 -9.08
C GLU A 53 3.09 -12.07 -8.91
N ILE A 54 2.66 -13.07 -9.69
CA ILE A 54 1.30 -13.62 -9.63
C ILE A 54 1.36 -15.06 -9.13
N THR A 55 0.73 -15.33 -8.00
CA THR A 55 0.65 -16.67 -7.41
C THR A 55 -0.80 -17.11 -7.31
N LYS A 56 -1.13 -18.29 -7.84
CA LYS A 56 -2.45 -18.92 -7.65
C LYS A 56 -2.40 -19.87 -6.46
N THR A 57 -3.34 -19.72 -5.54
CA THR A 57 -3.47 -20.55 -4.34
C THR A 57 -4.93 -20.87 -4.05
N VAL A 58 -5.18 -21.61 -2.98
CA VAL A 58 -6.50 -22.00 -2.51
C VAL A 58 -6.76 -21.40 -1.14
N GLY A 59 -7.88 -20.72 -0.99
CA GLY A 59 -8.33 -20.15 0.28
C GLY A 59 -8.85 -21.22 1.25
N TYR A 60 -9.16 -20.79 2.47
CA TYR A 60 -9.62 -21.68 3.55
C TYR A 60 -10.82 -22.57 3.15
N HIS A 61 -11.74 -22.05 2.34
CA HIS A 61 -12.93 -22.75 1.86
C HIS A 61 -12.73 -23.52 0.54
N GLY A 62 -11.48 -23.74 0.08
CA GLY A 62 -11.23 -24.42 -1.20
C GLY A 62 -11.38 -23.52 -2.43
N ASN A 63 -11.73 -22.24 -2.26
CA ASN A 63 -11.91 -21.30 -3.37
C ASN A 63 -10.55 -20.83 -3.92
N PRO A 64 -10.38 -20.74 -5.25
CA PRO A 64 -9.14 -20.23 -5.82
C PRO A 64 -8.95 -18.75 -5.46
N ILE A 65 -7.72 -18.40 -5.10
CA ILE A 65 -7.27 -17.04 -4.81
C ILE A 65 -6.05 -16.74 -5.67
N THR A 66 -6.07 -15.59 -6.34
CA THR A 66 -4.88 -15.05 -7.02
C THR A 66 -4.24 -14.01 -6.11
N ILE A 67 -2.94 -14.14 -5.86
CA ILE A 67 -2.13 -13.21 -5.08
C ILE A 67 -1.26 -12.41 -6.04
N TYR A 68 -1.23 -11.10 -5.85
CA TYR A 68 -0.33 -10.17 -6.52
C TYR A 68 0.66 -9.62 -5.51
N ARG A 69 1.95 -9.71 -5.82
CA ARG A 69 3.02 -9.18 -4.99
C ARG A 69 3.98 -8.37 -5.83
N LEU A 70 4.44 -7.25 -5.29
CA LEU A 70 5.45 -6.42 -5.92
C LEU A 70 6.39 -5.87 -4.85
N VAL A 71 7.69 -5.99 -5.10
CA VAL A 71 8.74 -5.46 -4.22
C VAL A 71 9.54 -4.44 -5.00
N ILE A 72 9.68 -3.25 -4.44
CA ILE A 72 10.42 -2.13 -5.03
C ILE A 72 11.41 -1.61 -4.00
N GLU A 73 12.63 -1.33 -4.41
CA GLU A 73 13.72 -0.85 -3.56
C GLU A 73 14.35 0.44 -4.12
N GLY A 74 15.09 1.15 -3.27
CA GLY A 74 15.85 2.34 -3.65
C GLY A 74 14.98 3.58 -3.82
N ILE A 75 15.34 4.42 -4.79
CA ILE A 75 14.74 5.75 -5.00
C ILE A 75 13.23 5.63 -5.30
N ASP A 76 12.84 4.68 -6.16
CA ASP A 76 11.44 4.48 -6.54
C ASP A 76 10.57 4.07 -5.34
N ALA A 77 11.12 3.34 -4.36
CA ALA A 77 10.39 3.02 -3.13
C ALA A 77 10.09 4.28 -2.31
N ASN A 78 11.03 5.22 -2.26
CA ASN A 78 10.85 6.50 -1.60
C ASN A 78 9.84 7.40 -2.33
N GLU A 79 9.86 7.40 -3.67
CA GLU A 79 8.88 8.15 -4.48
C GLU A 79 7.47 7.59 -4.30
N ILE A 80 7.31 6.27 -4.25
CA ILE A 80 6.03 5.63 -3.92
C ILE A 80 5.58 6.02 -2.51
N PHE A 81 6.48 6.01 -1.52
CA PHE A 81 6.13 6.41 -0.16
C PHE A 81 5.62 7.87 -0.10
N LYS A 82 6.34 8.80 -0.72
CA LYS A 82 5.91 10.22 -0.82
C LYS A 82 4.56 10.35 -1.49
N HIS A 83 4.36 9.64 -2.61
CA HIS A 83 3.09 9.64 -3.32
C HIS A 83 1.95 9.14 -2.43
N VAL A 84 2.12 8.00 -1.76
CA VAL A 84 1.13 7.46 -0.83
C VAL A 84 0.82 8.47 0.27
N VAL A 85 1.84 8.99 0.97
CA VAL A 85 1.65 9.98 2.05
C VAL A 85 0.93 11.24 1.56
N SER A 86 1.25 11.72 0.36
CA SER A 86 0.60 12.90 -0.23
C SER A 86 -0.86 12.67 -0.63
N SER A 87 -1.21 11.42 -0.98
CA SER A 87 -2.54 11.01 -1.41
C SER A 87 -3.51 10.74 -0.25
N LEU A 88 -3.00 10.56 0.97
CA LEU A 88 -3.81 10.35 2.18
C LEU A 88 -4.41 11.67 2.67
N SER A 89 -5.66 11.63 3.15
CA SER A 89 -6.24 12.79 3.85
C SER A 89 -5.60 12.99 5.22
N GLU A 90 -5.83 14.16 5.83
CA GLU A 90 -5.37 14.41 7.20
C GLU A 90 -6.00 13.45 8.21
N GLU A 91 -7.27 13.07 8.01
CA GLU A 91 -7.94 12.04 8.82
C GLU A 91 -7.24 10.68 8.71
N ASP A 92 -6.89 10.25 7.49
CA ASP A 92 -6.15 9.00 7.26
C ASP A 92 -4.77 9.05 7.95
N LYS A 93 -4.06 10.18 7.87
CA LYS A 93 -2.77 10.39 8.54
C LYS A 93 -2.89 10.39 10.05
N GLU A 94 -3.93 11.01 10.61
CA GLU A 94 -4.24 10.99 12.04
C GLU A 94 -4.59 9.57 12.51
N HIS A 95 -5.33 8.82 11.72
CA HIS A 95 -5.64 7.43 12.00
C HIS A 95 -4.36 6.57 12.03
N ILE A 96 -3.46 6.69 11.04
CA ILE A 96 -2.16 6.02 11.05
C ILE A 96 -1.34 6.44 12.28
N SER A 97 -1.34 7.73 12.62
CA SER A 97 -0.55 8.27 13.73
C SER A 97 -1.03 7.75 15.09
N SER A 98 -2.34 7.68 15.30
CA SER A 98 -2.93 7.14 16.54
C SER A 98 -2.73 5.63 16.67
N THR A 99 -2.53 4.91 15.57
CA THR A 99 -2.29 3.46 15.51
C THR A 99 -0.84 3.09 15.16
N LEU A 100 0.09 4.04 15.20
CA LEU A 100 1.44 3.86 14.67
C LEU A 100 2.20 2.71 15.36
N ARG A 101 2.02 2.54 16.67
CA ARG A 101 2.69 1.49 17.46
C ARG A 101 2.34 0.07 17.00
N SER A 102 1.10 -0.18 16.58
CA SER A 102 0.67 -1.49 16.08
C SER A 102 1.02 -1.69 14.60
N ARG A 103 1.32 -0.61 13.88
CA ARG A 103 1.71 -0.63 12.47
C ARG A 103 3.22 -0.71 12.26
N LEU A 104 4.02 -0.46 13.29
CA LEU A 104 5.48 -0.51 13.21
C LEU A 104 6.03 -1.83 13.75
N GLU A 105 6.73 -2.57 12.89
CA GLU A 105 7.55 -3.71 13.26
C GLU A 105 9.02 -3.38 12.97
N GLY A 106 9.73 -2.90 13.98
CA GLY A 106 11.06 -2.32 13.80
C GLY A 106 10.99 -1.06 12.91
N ARG A 107 11.55 -1.14 11.70
CA ARG A 107 11.49 -0.08 10.69
C ARG A 107 10.42 -0.29 9.62
N ARG A 108 9.62 -1.35 9.75
CA ARG A 108 8.61 -1.73 8.77
C ARG A 108 7.29 -1.08 9.18
N LEU A 109 6.80 -0.16 8.35
CA LEU A 109 5.51 0.50 8.52
C LEU A 109 4.46 -0.21 7.67
N HIS A 110 3.50 -0.82 8.34
CA HIS A 110 2.40 -1.56 7.74
C HIS A 110 1.19 -0.64 7.54
N MET A 111 0.81 -0.45 6.29
CA MET A 111 -0.39 0.28 5.90
C MET A 111 -1.31 -0.64 5.09
N ARG A 112 -2.61 -0.36 5.19
CA ARG A 112 -3.64 -1.06 4.43
C ARG A 112 -4.57 -0.01 3.84
N VAL A 113 -4.83 -0.11 2.54
CA VAL A 113 -5.79 0.76 1.86
C VAL A 113 -6.86 -0.07 1.16
N SER A 114 -8.07 0.47 1.07
CA SER A 114 -9.19 -0.21 0.41
C SER A 114 -8.90 -0.46 -1.08
N LYS A 115 -9.08 -1.69 -1.55
CA LYS A 115 -9.00 -2.03 -2.99
C LYS A 115 -10.00 -1.23 -3.82
N GLN A 116 -11.23 -1.08 -3.32
CA GLN A 116 -12.31 -0.38 -4.01
C GLN A 116 -11.98 1.10 -4.24
N TRP A 117 -11.50 1.80 -3.21
CA TRP A 117 -11.08 3.20 -3.36
C TRP A 117 -9.81 3.33 -4.21
N ALA A 118 -8.86 2.40 -4.06
CA ALA A 118 -7.63 2.41 -4.84
C ALA A 118 -7.90 2.19 -6.33
N TYR A 119 -8.87 1.34 -6.71
CA TYR A 119 -9.34 1.21 -8.09
C TYR A 119 -9.80 2.56 -8.68
N LEU A 120 -10.46 3.40 -7.85
CA LEU A 120 -10.89 4.75 -8.22
C LEU A 120 -9.78 5.81 -8.12
N GLY A 121 -8.52 5.40 -7.91
CA GLY A 121 -7.36 6.29 -7.79
C GLY A 121 -7.27 7.05 -6.46
N LYS A 122 -8.01 6.61 -5.42
CA LYS A 122 -8.01 7.24 -4.09
C LYS A 122 -7.44 6.29 -3.05
N LEU A 123 -6.48 6.74 -2.26
CA LEU A 123 -5.94 5.94 -1.16
C LEU A 123 -6.68 6.26 0.13
N ARG A 124 -7.35 5.26 0.69
CA ARG A 124 -8.12 5.34 1.95
C ARG A 124 -7.70 4.25 2.90
N VAL A 125 -7.30 4.60 4.12
CA VAL A 125 -6.87 3.62 5.11
C VAL A 125 -8.05 2.72 5.46
N HIS A 126 -7.82 1.41 5.51
CA HIS A 126 -8.87 0.45 5.77
C HIS A 126 -8.35 -0.78 6.53
N GLU A 127 -9.08 -1.20 7.56
CA GLU A 127 -8.67 -2.31 8.43
C GLU A 127 -9.32 -3.66 8.08
N GLY A 128 -10.27 -3.67 7.14
CA GLY A 128 -10.93 -4.89 6.66
C GLY A 128 -10.02 -5.80 5.80
N ASP A 129 -10.62 -6.85 5.25
CA ASP A 129 -9.91 -7.85 4.45
C ASP A 129 -9.75 -7.46 2.97
N ASP A 130 -10.61 -6.58 2.46
CA ASP A 130 -10.61 -6.14 1.05
C ASP A 130 -9.61 -5.01 0.79
N VAL A 131 -8.33 -5.30 0.98
CA VAL A 131 -7.26 -4.30 1.05
C VAL A 131 -6.05 -4.59 0.16
N ILE A 132 -5.33 -3.52 -0.16
CA ILE A 132 -3.93 -3.57 -0.59
C ILE A 132 -3.08 -3.33 0.65
N LYS A 133 -2.22 -4.29 0.97
CA LYS A 133 -1.23 -4.17 2.04
C LYS A 133 0.03 -3.53 1.47
N MET A 134 0.56 -2.55 2.19
CA MET A 134 1.79 -1.84 1.86
C MET A 134 2.72 -1.95 3.06
N VAL A 135 3.94 -2.43 2.86
CA VAL A 135 4.95 -2.51 3.91
C VAL A 135 6.16 -1.70 3.49
N PHE A 136 6.32 -0.52 4.07
CA PHE A 136 7.45 0.37 3.81
C PHE A 136 8.57 0.11 4.83
N THR A 137 9.80 -0.08 4.36
CA THR A 137 10.98 -0.09 5.22
C THR A 137 11.55 1.32 5.30
N LEU A 138 11.41 1.96 6.46
CA LEU A 138 11.85 3.34 6.67
C LEU A 138 13.39 3.42 6.75
N GLY A 139 13.97 4.47 6.16
CA GLY A 139 15.39 4.76 6.18
C GLY A 139 15.92 5.16 7.56
N HIS A 140 17.25 5.17 7.71
CA HIS A 140 17.88 5.83 8.86
C HIS A 140 17.74 7.35 8.69
N THR A 141 17.27 8.03 9.74
CA THR A 141 17.32 9.50 9.83
C THR A 141 18.72 9.93 10.21
#